data_AF-A0A7X6APH6-F1
#
_entry.id   AF-A0A7X6APH6-F1
#
_cell.length_a   1.000
_cell.length_b   1.000
_cell.length_c   1.000
_cell.angle_alpha   90.00
_cell.angle_beta   90.00
_cell.angle_gamma   90.00
#
_symmetry.space_group_name_H-M   'P 1'
#
loop_
_entity.id
_entity.type
_entity.pdbx_description
1 polymer ?
#
loop_
_entity_poly.entity_id
_entity_poly.type
_entity_poly.pdbx_seq_one_letter_code
_entity_poly.pdbx_strand_id
1 'polypeptide(L)' 'MKVYPTTEIRNVVLLGHGDAGKTTLTSAMLFTGGTVNRLGKVDDGSSTTD' A
#
# COMPACT_ATOMS: atom_id res chain seq x y z
N MET A 1 4.80 -22.66 -0.02
CA MET A 1 3.96 -21.69 0.71
C MET A 1 4.74 -21.26 1.95
N LYS A 2 4.98 -19.96 2.18
CA LYS A 2 5.60 -19.49 3.43
C LYS A 2 4.53 -19.45 4.52
N VAL A 3 4.85 -19.96 5.70
CA VAL A 3 3.98 -19.94 6.89
C VAL A 3 4.46 -18.80 7.78
N TYR A 4 3.55 -17.92 8.19
CA TYR A 4 3.85 -16.79 9.07
C TYR A 4 3.15 -16.99 10.42
N PRO A 5 3.85 -16.85 11.57
CA PRO A 5 3.20 -16.88 12.88
C PRO A 5 2.33 -15.62 13.05
N THR A 6 1.28 -15.71 13.87
CA THR A 6 0.34 -14.60 14.11
C THR A 6 1.04 -13.32 14.57
N THR A 7 2.17 -13.43 15.27
CA THR A 7 2.99 -12.30 15.74
C THR A 7 3.63 -11.49 14.61
N GLU A 8 3.76 -12.07 13.42
CA GLU A 8 4.30 -11.41 12.21
C GLU A 8 3.20 -10.83 11.31
N ILE A 9 1.92 -11.12 11.58
CA ILE A 9 0.79 -10.61 10.79
C ILE A 9 0.32 -9.29 11.38
N ARG A 10 0.24 -8.25 10.54
CA ARG A 10 -0.27 -6.93 10.92
C ARG A 10 -1.55 -6.63 10.14
N ASN A 11 -2.68 -6.56 10.83
CA ASN A 11 -3.95 -6.10 10.26
C ASN A 11 -4.03 -4.58 10.40
N VAL A 12 -4.08 -3.86 9.29
CA VAL A 12 -4.09 -2.39 9.26
C VAL A 12 -5.15 -1.88 8.29
N VAL A 13 -5.70 -0.70 8.57
CA VAL A 13 -6.63 0.02 7.70
C VAL A 13 -6.21 1.47 7.60
N LEU A 14 -6.30 2.05 6.41
CA LEU A 14 -6.10 3.48 6.17
C LEU A 14 -7.46 4.17 6.05
N LEU A 15 -7.77 5.07 6.97
CA LEU A 15 -9.02 5.82 7.03
C LEU A 15 -8.77 7.32 6.88
N GLY A 16 -9.69 8.01 6.22
CA GLY A 16 -9.57 9.44 5.95
C GLY A 16 -10.55 9.92 4.87
N HIS A 17 -10.80 11.23 4.85
CA HIS A 17 -11.72 11.88 3.89
C HIS A 17 -11.31 11.69 2.42
N GLY A 18 -12.17 12.06 1.47
CA GLY A 18 -11.81 12.15 0.05
C GLY A 18 -10.53 12.97 -0.12
N ASP A 19 -9.66 12.56 -1.04
CA ASP A 19 -8.37 13.20 -1.34
C ASP A 19 -7.36 13.32 -0.18
N ALA A 20 -7.60 12.65 0.96
CA ALA A 20 -6.66 12.62 2.09
C ALA A 20 -5.34 11.84 1.81
N GLY A 21 -5.10 11.40 0.57
CA GLY A 21 -3.85 10.74 0.17
C GLY A 21 -3.72 9.26 0.57
N LYS A 22 -4.82 8.59 0.95
CA LYS A 22 -4.82 7.18 1.36
C LYS A 22 -4.19 6.25 0.31
N THR A 23 -4.63 6.37 -0.94
CA THR A 23 -4.15 5.57 -2.08
C THR A 23 -2.66 5.82 -2.37
N THR A 24 -2.23 7.09 -2.30
CA THR A 24 -0.82 7.47 -2.45
C THR A 24 0.06 6.86 -1.35
N LEU A 25 -0.40 6.88 -0.10
CA LEU A 25 0.32 6.27 1.01
C LEU A 25 0.45 4.75 0.84
N THR A 26 -0.61 4.06 0.43
CA THR A 26 -0.54 2.61 0.16
C THR A 26 0.46 2.28 -0.93
N SER A 27 0.48 3.05 -2.02
CA SER A 27 1.48 2.87 -3.09
C SER A 27 2.91 3.05 -2.59
N ALA A 28 3.16 4.03 -1.73
CA ALA A 28 4.47 4.22 -1.10
C ALA A 28 4.86 3.07 -0.16
N MET A 29 3.91 2.53 0.60
CA MET A 29 4.15 1.37 1.46
C MET A 29 4.53 0.12 0.65
N LEU A 30 3.81 -0.15 -0.45
CA LEU A 30 4.10 -1.29 -1.33
C LEU A 30 5.47 -1.18 -1.99
N PHE A 31 5.85 0.02 -2.43
CA PHE A 31 7.18 0.28 -3.00
C PHE A 31 8.27 0.09 -1.93
N THR A 32 8.09 0.69 -0.76
CA THR A 32 9.07 0.62 0.35
C THR A 32 9.23 -0.81 0.88
N GLY A 33 8.15 -1.59 0.91
CA GLY A 33 8.16 -3.00 1.29
C GLY A 33 8.75 -3.94 0.24
N GLY A 34 9.15 -3.42 -0.93
CA GLY A 34 9.69 -4.21 -2.03
C GLY A 34 8.65 -5.08 -2.76
N THR A 35 7.36 -4.86 -2.52
CA THR A 35 6.26 -5.60 -3.17
C THR A 35 6.12 -5.16 -4.64
N VAL A 36 6.45 -3.91 -4.95
CA VAL A 36 6.48 -3.37 -6.32
C VAL A 36 7.79 -2.64 -6.59
N ASN A 37 8.26 -2.68 -7.85
CA ASN A 37 9.55 -2.12 -8.26
C ASN A 37 9.52 -0.64 -8.66
N ARG A 38 8.33 -0.03 -8.72
CA ARG A 38 8.12 1.37 -9.09
C ARG A 38 7.08 1.98 -8.17
N LEU A 39 7.32 3.22 -7.75
CA LEU A 39 6.32 4.03 -7.07
C LEU A 39 5.26 4.53 -8.05
N GLY A 40 4.05 3.98 -7.97
CA GLY A 40 2.89 4.43 -8.74
C GLY A 40 2.31 5.73 -8.22
N LYS A 41 1.61 6.47 -9.09
CA LYS A 41 0.86 7.69 -8.73
C LYS A 41 -0.61 7.52 -9.05
N VAL A 42 -1.44 8.24 -8.30
CA VAL A 42 -2.90 8.24 -8.51
C VAL A 42 -3.24 9.06 -9.76
N ASP A 43 -2.62 10.23 -9.92
CA ASP A 43 -2.91 11.17 -11.01
C ASP A 43 -2.69 10.60 -12.42
N ASP A 44 -1.76 9.66 -12.58
CA ASP A 44 -1.45 9.00 -13.86
C ASP A 44 -2.05 7.60 -13.98
N GLY A 45 -2.89 7.19 -13.01
CA GLY A 45 -3.53 5.87 -12.98
C GLY A 45 -2.56 4.69 -12.82
N SER A 46 -1.31 4.94 -12.42
CA SER A 46 -0.28 3.89 -12.25
C SER A 46 -0.22 3.31 -10.83
N SER A 47 -1.06 3.81 -9.92
CA SER A 47 -1.22 3.28 -8.57
C SER A 47 -1.63 1.81 -8.62
N THR A 48 -0.98 0.97 -7.80
CA THR A 48 -1.34 -0.46 -7.68
C THR A 48 -2.68 -0.65 -6.95
N THR A 49 -3.14 0.39 -6.26
CA THR A 49 -4.40 0.45 -5.54
C THR A 49 -5.34 1.45 -6.19
N ASP A 50 -6.61 1.09 -6.32
CA ASP A 50 -7.71 1.96 -6.76
C ASP A 50 -8.13 2.92 -5.62
#